data_AF-A0A935L3Z4-F1
#
_entry.id   AF-A0A935L3Z4-F1
#
_cell.length_a   1.000
_cell.length_b   1.000
_cell.length_c   1.000
_cell.angle_alpha   90.00
_cell.angle_beta   90.00
_cell.angle_gamma   90.00
#
_symmetry.space_group_name_H-M   'P 1'
#
loop_
_entity.id
_entity.type
_entity.pdbx_description
1 polymer ?
#
loop_
_entity_poly.entity_id
_entity_poly.type
_entity_poly.pdbx_seq_one_letter_code
_entity_poly.pdbx_strand_id
1 'polypeptide(L)'
;MKTLVLTRAEPDAVGMSPLGGLLCPAGFADDWGVRVDFCGHGEGGQLLRAPVSPGLFRSAHVRGATRLPLGTPTFVEGPGILAFDGDRERALAPGQRATLTVTRTGPRVIDPRAVLRLAAEQGLMLELPHWIDPYDGGTGGGCC
;
A
#
# COMPACT_ATOMS: atom_id res chain seq x y z
N MET A 1 3.03 -16.62 -0.08
CA MET A 1 2.19 -15.72 -0.90
C MET A 1 2.34 -16.14 -2.36
N LYS A 2 1.26 -16.22 -3.13
CA LYS A 2 1.29 -16.63 -4.55
C LYS A 2 1.08 -15.44 -5.49
N THR A 3 0.09 -14.61 -5.19
CA THR A 3 -0.23 -13.41 -5.98
C THR A 3 -0.58 -12.27 -5.04
N LEU A 4 -0.16 -11.07 -5.38
CA LEU A 4 -0.51 -9.82 -4.72
C LEU A 4 -1.11 -8.87 -5.76
N VAL A 5 -2.25 -8.25 -5.45
CA VAL A 5 -2.86 -7.21 -6.27
C VAL A 5 -2.87 -5.92 -5.47
N LEU A 6 -2.30 -4.88 -6.06
CA LEU A 6 -2.07 -3.59 -5.44
C LEU A 6 -2.86 -2.53 -6.20
N THR A 7 -3.65 -1.74 -5.47
CA THR A 7 -4.30 -0.54 -6.03
C THR A 7 -3.30 0.61 -6.15
N ARG A 8 -2.27 0.62 -5.30
CA ARG A 8 -1.07 1.48 -5.35
C ARG A 8 0.15 0.63 -5.01
N ALA A 9 1.23 0.83 -5.73
CA ALA A 9 2.50 0.12 -5.61
C ALA A 9 3.61 1.18 -5.46
N GLU A 10 3.78 1.64 -4.22
CA GLU A 10 4.68 2.74 -3.86
C GLU A 10 5.98 2.17 -3.29
N PRO A 11 7.13 2.43 -3.94
CA PRO A 11 8.42 1.86 -3.52
C PRO A 11 8.92 2.43 -2.17
N ASP A 12 8.47 3.63 -1.82
CA ASP A 12 8.84 4.39 -0.62
C ASP A 12 7.87 4.20 0.56
N ALA A 13 6.82 3.38 0.37
CA ALA A 13 5.89 3.02 1.43
C ALA A 13 6.46 1.94 2.37
N VAL A 14 5.65 1.55 3.35
CA VAL A 14 5.92 0.45 4.28
C VAL A 14 4.85 -0.63 4.08
N GLY A 15 5.17 -1.89 4.39
CA GLY A 15 4.22 -3.00 4.33
C GLY A 15 4.28 -3.74 2.99
N MET A 16 3.12 -3.94 2.35
CA MET A 16 3.02 -4.75 1.13
C MET A 16 3.25 -3.94 -0.15
N SER A 17 3.04 -2.62 -0.11
CA SER A 17 3.15 -1.73 -1.28
C SER A 17 4.53 -1.78 -1.97
N PRO A 18 5.67 -1.80 -1.24
CA PRO A 18 7.00 -1.88 -1.87
C PRO A 18 7.26 -3.19 -2.63
N LEU A 19 6.55 -4.28 -2.31
CA LEU A 19 6.72 -5.57 -3.01
C LEU A 19 6.32 -5.47 -4.50
N GLY A 20 5.38 -4.60 -4.85
CA GLY A 20 5.10 -4.23 -6.23
C GLY A 20 5.81 -2.96 -6.66
N GLY A 21 5.92 -1.96 -5.78
CA GLY A 21 6.46 -0.65 -6.12
C GLY A 21 7.92 -0.69 -6.58
N LEU A 22 8.73 -1.59 -6.02
CA LEU A 22 10.12 -1.78 -6.43
C LEU A 22 10.29 -2.51 -7.78
N LEU A 23 9.21 -3.09 -8.33
CA LEU A 23 9.21 -3.81 -9.61
C LEU A 23 8.49 -3.03 -10.71
N CYS A 24 7.34 -2.44 -10.36
CA CYS A 24 6.47 -1.68 -11.26
C CYS A 24 5.74 -0.62 -10.43
N PRO A 25 6.32 0.59 -10.26
CA PRO A 25 5.69 1.67 -9.50
C PRO A 25 4.28 2.01 -10.03
N ALA A 26 3.37 2.29 -9.10
CA ALA A 26 2.04 2.84 -9.38
C ALA A 26 1.59 3.73 -8.21
N GLY A 27 1.43 5.01 -8.45
CA GLY A 27 0.97 6.00 -7.47
C GLY A 27 -0.53 6.30 -7.57
N PHE A 28 -0.98 7.23 -6.74
CA PHE A 28 -2.38 7.66 -6.69
C PHE A 28 -2.93 8.22 -8.02
N ALA A 29 -2.08 8.93 -8.78
CA ALA A 29 -2.45 9.57 -10.03
C ALA A 29 -2.48 8.61 -11.23
N ASP A 30 -1.88 7.42 -11.09
CA ASP A 30 -1.76 6.46 -12.19
C ASP A 30 -3.08 5.71 -12.42
N ASP A 31 -3.40 5.43 -13.69
CA ASP A 31 -4.60 4.70 -14.11
C ASP A 31 -4.36 3.19 -14.26
N TRP A 32 -3.60 2.61 -13.32
CA TRP A 32 -3.39 1.16 -13.24
C TRP A 32 -3.12 0.71 -11.81
N GLY A 33 -3.50 -0.53 -11.51
CA GLY A 33 -2.96 -1.26 -10.37
C GLY A 33 -1.78 -2.13 -10.78
N VAL A 34 -1.28 -2.94 -9.84
CA VAL A 34 -0.15 -3.85 -10.08
C VAL A 34 -0.49 -5.24 -9.58
N ARG A 35 -0.21 -6.24 -10.40
CA ARG A 35 -0.18 -7.64 -10.00
C ARG A 35 1.26 -8.07 -9.86
N VAL A 36 1.58 -8.72 -8.74
CA VAL A 36 2.87 -9.39 -8.53
C VAL A 36 2.60 -10.88 -8.33
N ASP A 37 3.27 -11.71 -9.11
CA ASP A 37 3.24 -13.16 -8.94
C ASP A 37 4.55 -13.62 -8.28
N PHE A 38 4.42 -14.43 -7.24
CA PHE A 38 5.50 -14.94 -6.39
C PHE A 38 5.73 -16.42 -6.66
N CYS A 39 6.90 -16.89 -6.26
CA CYS A 39 7.26 -18.30 -6.28
C CYS A 39 8.03 -18.70 -5.02
N GLY A 40 8.18 -20.01 -4.82
CA GLY A 40 9.01 -20.59 -3.78
C GLY A 40 10.51 -20.41 -4.06
N HIS A 41 11.32 -20.48 -3.00
CA HIS A 41 12.78 -20.26 -3.05
C HIS A 41 13.51 -21.13 -4.09
N GLY A 42 13.11 -22.39 -4.24
CA GLY A 42 13.73 -23.33 -5.18
C GLY A 42 13.10 -23.36 -6.57
N GLU A 43 12.06 -22.56 -6.82
CA GLU A 43 11.31 -22.63 -8.08
C GLU A 43 11.88 -21.68 -9.15
N GLY A 44 12.95 -20.95 -8.84
CA GLY A 44 13.54 -19.90 -9.68
C GLY A 44 12.94 -18.52 -9.39
N GLY A 45 12.99 -17.61 -10.38
CA GLY A 45 12.53 -16.22 -10.23
C GLY A 45 13.64 -15.28 -9.75
N GLN A 46 13.25 -14.04 -9.41
CA GLN A 46 14.16 -13.01 -8.92
C GLN A 46 13.98 -12.81 -7.41
N LEU A 47 15.09 -12.64 -6.69
CA LEU A 47 15.06 -12.33 -5.27
C LEU A 47 14.83 -10.83 -5.09
N LEU A 48 13.65 -10.45 -4.61
CA LEU A 48 13.32 -9.07 -4.25
C LEU A 48 13.54 -8.87 -2.75
N ARG A 49 14.32 -7.85 -2.37
CA ARG A 49 14.41 -7.35 -1.00
C ARG A 49 13.49 -6.13 -0.85
N ALA A 50 12.57 -6.17 0.11
CA ALA A 50 11.61 -5.09 0.33
C ALA A 50 11.50 -4.72 1.83
N PRO A 51 11.26 -3.44 2.15
CA PRO A 51 10.94 -3.01 3.50
C PRO A 51 9.50 -3.39 3.83
N VAL A 52 9.31 -4.24 4.84
CA VAL A 52 7.97 -4.66 5.29
C VAL A 52 7.50 -3.89 6.53
N SER A 53 8.42 -3.28 7.29
CA SER A 53 8.18 -2.41 8.44
C SER A 53 9.39 -1.46 8.60
N PRO A 54 9.31 -0.32 9.34
CA PRO A 54 10.47 0.54 9.56
C PRO A 54 11.62 -0.26 10.20
N GLY A 55 12.79 -0.23 9.58
CA GLY A 55 13.97 -1.02 10.00
C GLY A 55 13.89 -2.52 9.70
N LEU A 56 12.80 -3.03 9.10
CA LEU A 56 12.60 -4.45 8.84
C LEU A 56 12.53 -4.77 7.35
N PHE A 57 13.56 -5.47 6.86
CA PHE A 57 13.62 -5.95 5.49
C PHE A 57 13.36 -7.46 5.43
N ARG A 58 12.65 -7.88 4.38
CA ARG A 58 12.43 -9.29 4.04
C ARG A 58 12.68 -9.51 2.56
N SER A 59 12.96 -10.76 2.20
CA SER A 59 13.14 -11.16 0.81
C SER A 59 11.99 -12.04 0.36
N ALA A 60 11.56 -11.88 -0.89
CA ALA A 60 10.56 -12.71 -1.55
C ALA A 60 11.04 -13.09 -2.95
N HIS A 61 10.74 -14.32 -3.40
CA HIS A 61 11.00 -14.72 -4.79
C HIS A 61 9.81 -14.32 -5.66
N VAL A 62 10.10 -13.58 -6.72
CA VAL A 62 9.09 -13.05 -7.65
C VAL A 62 9.27 -13.65 -9.04
N ARG A 63 8.15 -13.98 -9.68
CA ARG A 63 8.08 -14.36 -11.10
C ARG A 63 8.06 -13.14 -12.00
N GLY A 64 7.38 -12.09 -11.56
CA GLY A 64 7.25 -10.85 -12.30
C GLY A 64 6.14 -9.97 -11.73
N ALA A 65 6.06 -8.76 -12.29
CA ALA A 65 5.00 -7.82 -12.02
C ALA A 65 4.37 -7.35 -13.34
N THR A 66 3.05 -7.14 -13.33
CA THR A 66 2.30 -6.65 -14.48
C THR A 66 1.38 -5.50 -14.07
N ARG A 67 1.26 -4.50 -14.95
CA ARG A 67 0.27 -3.43 -14.80
C ARG A 67 -1.12 -4.02 -15.04
N LEU A 68 -2.06 -3.66 -14.19
CA LEU A 68 -3.47 -3.99 -14.32
C LEU A 68 -4.23 -2.72 -14.68
N PRO A 69 -4.70 -2.55 -15.93
CA PRO A 69 -5.56 -1.44 -16.28
C PRO A 69 -6.81 -1.43 -15.40
N LEU A 70 -7.26 -0.23 -15.03
CA LEU A 70 -8.48 -0.09 -14.23
C LEU A 70 -9.68 -0.75 -14.93
N GLY A 71 -10.58 -1.33 -14.14
CA GLY A 71 -11.78 -2.00 -14.64
C GLY A 71 -11.52 -3.35 -15.32
N THR A 72 -10.26 -3.77 -15.50
CA THR A 72 -9.93 -5.05 -16.12
C THR A 72 -9.94 -6.17 -15.07
N PRO A 73 -10.78 -7.20 -15.23
CA PRO A 73 -10.81 -8.32 -14.30
C PRO A 73 -9.55 -9.19 -14.42
N THR A 74 -8.96 -9.56 -13.28
CA THR A 74 -8.02 -10.68 -13.16
C THR A 74 -8.60 -11.73 -12.25
N PHE A 75 -8.18 -12.99 -12.39
CA PHE A 75 -8.66 -14.07 -11.53
C PHE A 75 -7.53 -14.76 -10.80
N VAL A 76 -7.90 -15.35 -9.67
CA VAL A 76 -7.10 -16.31 -8.91
C VAL A 76 -7.95 -17.55 -8.67
N GLU A 77 -7.30 -18.71 -8.57
CA GLU A 77 -7.96 -19.99 -8.35
C GLU A 77 -7.40 -20.66 -7.10
N GLY A 78 -8.28 -21.28 -6.33
CA GLY A 78 -7.95 -21.96 -5.09
C GLY A 78 -7.32 -23.34 -5.30
N PRO A 79 -6.80 -23.97 -4.23
CA PRO A 79 -6.99 -23.56 -2.84
C PRO A 79 -6.13 -22.36 -2.42
N GLY A 80 -6.64 -21.55 -1.47
CA GLY A 80 -5.87 -20.44 -0.90
C GLY A 80 -6.69 -19.56 0.06
N ILE A 81 -6.03 -18.55 0.62
CA ILE A 81 -6.68 -17.48 1.40
C ILE A 81 -6.55 -16.18 0.62
N LEU A 82 -7.67 -15.48 0.44
CA LEU A 82 -7.70 -14.09 0.03
C LEU A 82 -7.57 -13.22 1.27
N ALA A 83 -6.51 -12.43 1.36
CA ALA A 83 -6.30 -11.46 2.44
C ALA A 83 -6.47 -10.03 1.89
N PHE A 84 -7.20 -9.20 2.62
CA PHE A 84 -7.50 -7.81 2.27
C PHE A 84 -6.86 -6.88 3.28
N ASP A 85 -5.68 -6.35 2.93
CA ASP A 85 -4.90 -5.39 3.73
C ASP A 85 -4.63 -5.82 5.18
N GLY A 86 -4.65 -7.13 5.46
CA GLY A 86 -4.43 -7.69 6.80
C GLY A 86 -5.67 -7.68 7.72
N ASP A 87 -6.75 -7.01 7.34
CA ASP A 87 -7.95 -6.85 8.18
C ASP A 87 -8.95 -8.00 8.02
N ARG A 88 -9.10 -8.51 6.79
CA ARG A 88 -10.10 -9.52 6.45
C ARG A 88 -9.49 -10.65 5.63
N GLU A 89 -9.98 -11.86 5.90
CA GLU A 89 -9.57 -13.06 5.17
C GLU A 89 -10.79 -13.84 4.67
N ARG A 90 -10.65 -14.47 3.50
CA ARG A 90 -11.65 -15.40 2.94
C ARG A 90 -10.97 -16.62 2.35
N ALA A 91 -11.41 -17.81 2.76
CA ALA A 91 -10.94 -19.06 2.18
C ALA A 91 -11.49 -19.25 0.76
N LEU A 92 -10.63 -19.75 -0.13
CA LEU A 92 -10.94 -20.15 -1.49
C LEU A 92 -10.74 -21.66 -1.60
N ALA A 93 -11.81 -22.39 -1.88
CA ALA A 93 -11.77 -23.85 -2.01
C ALA A 93 -11.00 -24.29 -3.28
N PRO A 94 -10.52 -25.54 -3.36
CA PRO A 94 -9.94 -26.08 -4.60
C PRO A 94 -10.87 -25.89 -5.81
N GLY A 95 -10.34 -25.34 -6.91
CA GLY A 95 -11.10 -25.06 -8.14
C GLY A 95 -12.06 -23.86 -8.06
N GLN A 96 -12.26 -23.27 -6.89
CA GLN A 96 -13.04 -22.04 -6.75
C GLN A 96 -12.22 -20.85 -7.28
N ARG A 97 -12.89 -19.98 -8.05
CA ARG A 97 -12.29 -18.77 -8.61
C ARG A 97 -12.75 -17.52 -7.88
N ALA A 98 -11.84 -16.57 -7.74
CA ALA A 98 -12.14 -15.21 -7.34
C ALA A 98 -11.69 -14.24 -8.42
N THR A 99 -12.56 -13.29 -8.73
CA THR A 99 -12.28 -12.19 -9.65
C THR A 99 -11.88 -10.96 -8.84
N LEU A 100 -10.76 -10.36 -9.21
CA LEU A 100 -10.27 -9.10 -8.65
C LEU A 100 -10.27 -8.04 -9.75
N THR A 101 -10.73 -6.84 -9.41
CA THR A 101 -10.74 -5.71 -10.32
C THR A 101 -10.28 -4.47 -9.57
N VAL A 102 -9.27 -3.79 -10.10
CA VAL A 102 -8.82 -2.50 -9.56
C VAL A 102 -9.70 -1.40 -10.16
N THR A 103 -10.24 -0.52 -9.32
CA THR A 103 -11.16 0.55 -9.72
C THR A 103 -10.78 1.86 -9.04
N ARG A 104 -11.28 3.00 -9.57
CA ARG A 104 -11.07 4.35 -9.01
C ARG A 104 -12.19 4.78 -8.05
N THR A 105 -13.10 3.88 -7.69
CA THR A 105 -14.23 4.16 -6.79
C THR A 105 -13.90 3.87 -5.32
N GLY A 106 -12.62 3.94 -4.96
CA GLY A 106 -12.15 3.81 -3.58
C GLY A 106 -12.54 5.01 -2.71
N PRO A 107 -12.27 4.94 -1.40
CA PRO A 107 -12.51 6.07 -0.50
C PRO A 107 -11.69 7.30 -0.93
N ARG A 108 -12.19 8.49 -0.62
CA ARG A 108 -11.43 9.73 -0.81
C ARG A 108 -10.28 9.77 0.18
N VAL A 109 -9.09 10.09 -0.30
CA VAL A 109 -7.87 10.24 0.51
C VAL A 109 -7.46 11.70 0.47
N ILE A 110 -7.09 12.27 1.61
CA ILE A 110 -6.54 13.62 1.67
C ILE A 110 -5.15 13.67 1.01
N ASP A 111 -4.79 14.81 0.43
CA ASP A 111 -3.41 15.10 0.05
C ASP A 111 -2.81 16.05 1.12
N PRO A 112 -2.03 15.52 2.08
CA PRO A 112 -1.46 16.35 3.14
C PRO A 112 -0.50 17.41 2.60
N ARG A 113 0.20 17.12 1.49
CA ARG A 113 1.15 18.07 0.91
C ARG A 113 0.40 19.27 0.33
N ALA A 114 -0.65 19.02 -0.43
CA ALA A 114 -1.49 20.08 -0.98
C ALA A 114 -2.20 20.88 0.12
N VAL A 115 -2.74 20.20 1.14
CA VAL A 115 -3.44 20.84 2.27
C VAL A 115 -2.48 21.73 3.06
N LEU A 116 -1.30 21.24 3.44
CA LEU A 116 -0.35 22.00 4.24
C LEU A 116 0.27 23.17 3.46
N ARG A 117 0.49 23.01 2.15
CA ARG A 117 0.91 24.12 1.28
C ARG A 117 -0.13 25.24 1.27
N LEU A 118 -1.40 24.89 1.08
CA LEU A 118 -2.50 25.86 1.09
C LEU A 118 -2.62 26.56 2.45
N ALA A 119 -2.49 25.80 3.55
CA ALA A 119 -2.53 26.35 4.89
C ALA A 119 -1.41 27.37 5.13
N ALA A 120 -0.20 27.11 4.63
CA ALA A 120 0.92 28.04 4.71
C ALA A 120 0.67 29.31 3.87
N GLU A 121 0.22 29.16 2.63
CA GLU A 121 -0.09 30.28 1.72
C GLU A 121 -1.19 31.20 2.27
N GLN A 122 -2.14 30.64 3.01
CA GLN A 122 -3.25 31.37 3.63
C GLN A 122 -2.99 31.79 5.09
N GLY A 123 -1.82 31.46 5.65
CA GLY A 123 -1.50 31.78 7.04
C GLY A 123 -2.40 31.07 8.07
N LEU A 124 -3.03 29.94 7.73
CA LEU A 124 -4.02 29.27 8.59
C LEU A 124 -3.44 28.69 9.88
N MET A 125 -2.11 28.54 9.93
CA MET A 125 -1.40 28.03 11.11
C MET A 125 -0.85 29.16 12.00
N LEU A 126 -1.12 30.43 11.67
CA LEU A 126 -0.70 31.59 12.47
C LEU A 126 -1.72 31.89 13.56
N GLU A 127 -1.25 32.45 14.68
CA GLU A 127 -2.09 32.94 15.80
C GLU A 127 -3.03 31.89 16.42
N LEU A 128 -2.80 30.60 16.15
CA LEU A 128 -3.50 29.52 16.82
C LEU A 128 -3.16 29.51 18.32
N PRO A 129 -4.10 29.13 19.20
CA PRO A 129 -3.81 28.91 20.60
C PRO A 129 -2.65 27.91 20.78
N HIS A 130 -1.93 28.04 21.89
CA HIS A 130 -0.86 27.10 22.24
C HIS A 130 -1.38 25.66 22.17
N TRP A 131 -0.66 24.80 21.44
CA TRP A 131 -0.99 23.37 21.39
C TRP A 131 -0.77 22.74 22.76
N ILE A 132 -1.75 22.00 23.25
CA ILE A 132 -1.64 21.25 24.50
C ILE A 132 -1.65 19.78 24.11
N ASP A 133 -0.51 19.10 24.24
CA ASP A 133 -0.44 17.66 24.03
C ASP A 133 -1.05 16.94 25.24
N PRO A 134 -2.13 16.18 25.08
CA PRO A 134 -2.76 15.48 26.21
C PRO A 134 -1.91 14.33 26.78
N TYR A 135 -0.78 13.97 26.14
CA TYR A 135 0.05 12.82 26.48
C TYR A 135 1.45 13.19 27.01
N ASP A 136 1.86 14.46 26.94
CA ASP A 136 3.21 14.88 27.34
C ASP A 136 3.38 15.04 28.86
N GLY A 137 2.27 15.05 29.62
CA GLY A 137 2.27 15.24 31.08
C GLY A 137 2.86 16.59 31.53
N GLY A 138 3.15 17.48 30.58
CA GLY A 138 3.77 18.77 30.81
C GLY A 138 2.72 19.80 31.15
N THR A 139 2.49 20.04 32.44
CA THR A 139 1.72 21.20 32.89
C THR A 139 2.57 22.46 32.69
N GLY A 140 2.56 23.02 31.48
CA GLY A 140 3.20 24.28 31.16
C GLY A 140 4.62 24.12 30.63
N GLY A 141 4.73 24.10 29.30
CA GLY A 141 5.92 24.52 28.57
C GLY A 141 5.44 25.46 27.49
N GLY A 142 5.96 26.69 27.48
CA GLY A 142 5.61 27.69 26.48
C GLY A 142 6.12 27.33 25.08
N CYS A 143 6.01 28.32 24.19
CA CYS A 143 6.55 28.30 22.83
C CYS A 143 7.95 27.66 22.81
N CYS A 144 8.20 26.84 21.78
CA CYS A 144 9.38 25.97 21.60
C CYS A 144 10.71 26.57 22.08
#